data_AF-A0A7Z9SDJ1-F1
#
_entry.id   AF-A0A7Z9SDJ1-F1
#
_cell.length_a   1.000
_cell.length_b   1.000
_cell.length_c   1.000
_cell.angle_alpha   90.00
_cell.angle_beta   90.00
_cell.angle_gamma   90.00
#
_symmetry.space_group_name_H-M   'P 1'
#
loop_
_entity.id
_entity.type
_entity.pdbx_description
1 polymer ?
#
loop_
_entity_poly.entity_id
_entity_poly.type
_entity_poly.pdbx_seq_one_letter_code
_entity_poly.pdbx_strand_id
1 'polypeptide(L)'
;MAPTIGIGNVDLIAPAILTYIAQKTGVPRYNIETYLVCHHQHWVYPREAGYKPGAPYFLKIMIAGEDVTKQFDTDKVMYEAVKLYPPGIAFTTVSASSALKNLKAMVFNQGLRTHSPGPNGLPGGYPVRLSAKGAEIVLPPEIALEEAIKMNEKSGRLDSIEEIQNDGTVVFTDYAYNIMKETLGFDCRSFQPSEAKELAFEQMACYKKLARKYSN
;
A
#
# COMPACT_ATOMS: atom_id res chain seq x y z
N MET A 1 -6.84 -17.43 -10.51
CA MET A 1 -6.56 -17.51 -9.06
C MET A 1 -6.01 -16.17 -8.65
N ALA A 2 -6.65 -15.47 -7.70
CA ALA A 2 -6.09 -14.22 -7.17
C ALA A 2 -4.77 -14.51 -6.45
N PRO A 3 -3.79 -13.58 -6.45
CA PRO A 3 -2.55 -13.76 -5.71
C PRO A 3 -2.85 -13.89 -4.21
N THR A 4 -2.10 -14.73 -3.49
CA THR A 4 -2.25 -14.90 -2.03
C THR A 4 -2.02 -13.58 -1.28
N ILE A 5 -1.06 -12.80 -1.78
CA ILE A 5 -0.64 -11.50 -1.26
C ILE A 5 -0.06 -10.65 -2.40
N GLY A 6 -0.09 -9.33 -2.22
CA GLY A 6 0.76 -8.39 -2.95
C GLY A 6 2.11 -8.15 -2.26
N ILE A 7 2.90 -7.26 -2.86
CA ILE A 7 4.24 -6.87 -2.40
C ILE A 7 4.35 -5.35 -2.31
N GLY A 8 5.32 -4.84 -1.55
CA GLY A 8 5.53 -3.40 -1.38
C GLY A 8 4.42 -2.74 -0.54
N ASN A 9 4.09 -1.49 -0.85
CA ASN A 9 3.06 -0.70 -0.17
C ASN A 9 3.22 -0.72 1.38
N VAL A 10 2.26 -1.29 2.14
CA VAL A 10 2.30 -1.37 3.61
C VAL A 10 3.55 -2.11 4.10
N ASP A 11 4.07 -3.04 3.29
CA ASP A 11 5.29 -3.80 3.58
C ASP A 11 6.58 -2.97 3.36
N LEU A 12 6.44 -1.73 2.89
CA LEU A 12 7.47 -0.69 2.87
C LEU A 12 7.18 0.39 3.93
N ILE A 13 5.92 0.75 4.14
CA ILE A 13 5.52 1.75 5.14
C ILE A 13 5.87 1.27 6.56
N ALA A 14 5.51 0.03 6.91
CA ALA A 14 5.78 -0.53 8.24
C ALA A 14 7.27 -0.51 8.62
N PRO A 15 8.22 -1.02 7.80
CA PRO A 15 9.64 -0.96 8.14
C PRO A 15 10.20 0.47 8.17
N ALA A 16 9.66 1.40 7.39
CA ALA A 16 10.00 2.82 7.49
C ALA A 16 9.57 3.39 8.85
N ILE A 17 8.35 3.09 9.32
CA ILE A 17 7.86 3.53 10.64
C ILE A 17 8.75 2.98 11.75
N LEU A 18 9.10 1.69 11.71
CA LEU A 18 10.03 1.09 12.68
C LEU A 18 11.37 1.83 12.71
N THR A 19 11.90 2.19 11.54
CA THR A 19 13.17 2.93 11.43
C THR A 19 13.04 4.35 11.97
N TYR A 20 11.96 5.05 11.64
CA TYR A 20 11.66 6.39 12.13
C TYR A 20 11.57 6.43 13.66
N ILE A 21 10.81 5.51 14.27
CA ILE A 21 10.65 5.44 15.72
C ILE A 21 11.97 5.11 16.40
N ALA A 22 12.76 4.18 15.85
CA ALA A 22 14.09 3.87 16.38
C ALA A 22 15.01 5.09 16.37
N GLN A 23 15.02 5.87 15.28
CA GLN A 23 15.80 7.12 15.19
C GLN A 23 15.33 8.18 16.19
N LYS A 24 14.03 8.27 16.47
CA LYS A 24 13.46 9.26 17.40
C LYS A 24 13.67 8.91 18.87
N THR A 25 13.67 7.63 19.20
CA THR A 25 13.70 7.15 20.60
C THR A 25 15.06 6.61 21.04
N GLY A 26 15.95 6.28 20.10
CA GLY A 26 17.17 5.54 20.37
C GLY A 26 16.95 4.05 20.66
N VAL A 27 15.70 3.57 20.67
CA VAL A 27 15.36 2.17 20.91
C VAL A 27 15.76 1.32 19.69
N PRO A 28 16.43 0.17 19.89
CA PRO A 28 16.75 -0.73 18.79
C PRO A 28 15.49 -1.22 18.06
N ARG A 29 15.52 -1.25 16.72
CA ARG A 29 14.36 -1.64 15.88
C ARG A 29 13.73 -2.99 16.26
N TYR A 30 14.51 -3.96 16.71
CA TYR A 30 14.01 -5.29 17.10
C TYR A 30 13.15 -5.27 18.38
N ASN A 31 13.19 -4.19 19.16
CA ASN A 31 12.33 -3.96 20.32
C ASN A 31 11.06 -3.16 19.98
N ILE A 32 10.87 -2.81 18.70
CA ILE A 32 9.73 -2.04 18.21
C ILE A 32 8.85 -2.95 17.35
N GLU A 33 7.56 -2.97 17.62
CA GLU A 33 6.58 -3.68 16.81
C GLU A 33 5.46 -2.72 16.40
N THR A 34 4.89 -2.94 15.22
CA THR A 34 3.73 -2.18 14.74
C THR A 34 2.62 -3.08 14.23
N TYR A 35 1.38 -2.68 14.50
CA TYR A 35 0.21 -3.15 13.79
C TYR A 35 -0.26 -2.00 12.90
N LEU A 36 -0.31 -2.23 11.59
CA LEU A 36 -0.59 -1.19 10.62
C LEU A 36 -1.61 -1.70 9.60
N VAL A 37 -2.75 -1.02 9.54
CA VAL A 37 -3.71 -1.14 8.45
C VAL A 37 -3.68 0.17 7.68
N CYS A 38 -3.24 0.13 6.42
CA CYS A 38 -3.22 1.32 5.58
C CYS A 38 -3.24 0.97 4.09
N HIS A 39 -3.77 1.91 3.30
CA HIS A 39 -3.77 1.85 1.84
C HIS A 39 -2.47 2.40 1.25
N HIS A 40 -2.24 2.10 -0.03
CA HIS A 40 -1.17 2.66 -0.85
C HIS A 40 -1.14 4.19 -0.88
N GLN A 41 -2.28 4.84 -0.63
CA GLN A 41 -2.40 6.29 -0.48
C GLN A 41 -1.35 6.87 0.48
N HIS A 42 -1.04 6.17 1.57
CA HIS A 42 -0.07 6.62 2.59
C HIS A 42 1.39 6.54 2.13
N TRP A 43 1.68 5.77 1.09
CA TRP A 43 3.00 5.73 0.45
C TRP A 43 3.20 6.92 -0.50
N VAL A 44 2.19 7.23 -1.31
CA VAL A 44 2.27 8.25 -2.37
C VAL A 44 1.99 9.65 -1.87
N TYR A 45 1.05 9.85 -0.94
CA TYR A 45 0.70 11.18 -0.44
C TYR A 45 1.91 12.00 0.05
N PRO A 46 2.86 11.44 0.83
CA PRO A 46 4.01 12.21 1.29
C PRO A 46 5.12 12.40 0.24
N ARG A 47 5.05 11.71 -0.90
CA ARG A 47 6.16 11.56 -1.85
C ARG A 47 5.87 12.08 -3.25
N GLU A 48 4.61 12.07 -3.67
CA GLU A 48 4.20 12.33 -5.05
C GLU A 48 3.21 13.51 -5.10
N ALA A 49 3.33 14.35 -6.13
CA ALA A 49 2.45 15.51 -6.31
C ALA A 49 1.02 15.07 -6.68
N GLY A 50 0.03 15.87 -6.27
CA GLY A 50 -1.39 15.67 -6.63
C GLY A 50 -2.21 14.85 -5.63
N TYR A 51 -1.56 14.13 -4.71
CA TYR A 51 -2.24 13.39 -3.65
C TYR A 51 -2.66 14.30 -2.49
N LYS A 52 -3.75 13.93 -1.81
CA LYS A 52 -4.35 14.69 -0.71
C LYS A 52 -4.25 13.95 0.63
N PRO A 53 -4.19 14.68 1.77
CA PRO A 53 -4.29 14.10 3.10
C PRO A 53 -5.71 13.56 3.39
N GLY A 54 -5.88 12.95 4.56
CA GLY A 54 -7.19 12.57 5.10
C GLY A 54 -7.59 11.11 4.86
N ALA A 55 -6.69 10.30 4.31
CA ALA A 55 -6.88 8.87 4.19
C ALA A 55 -6.84 8.21 5.58
N PRO A 56 -7.88 7.47 6.01
CA PRO A 56 -7.87 6.83 7.32
C PRO A 56 -6.84 5.68 7.35
N TYR A 57 -6.29 5.42 8.52
CA TYR A 57 -5.41 4.29 8.79
C TYR A 57 -5.52 3.90 10.27
N PHE A 58 -5.02 2.71 10.58
CA PHE A 58 -4.83 2.26 11.96
C PHE A 58 -3.34 2.01 12.17
N LEU A 59 -2.76 2.65 13.18
CA LEU A 59 -1.38 2.42 13.60
C LEU A 59 -1.34 2.21 15.10
N LYS A 60 -0.80 1.07 15.52
CA LYS A 60 -0.42 0.77 16.90
C LYS A 60 1.09 0.58 16.95
N ILE A 61 1.75 1.26 17.88
CA ILE A 61 3.19 1.23 18.10
C ILE A 61 3.46 0.60 19.47
N MET A 62 4.23 -0.48 19.46
CA MET A 62 4.64 -1.20 20.66
C MET A 62 6.15 -1.05 20.85
N ILE A 63 6.60 -0.77 22.08
CA ILE A 63 8.01 -0.83 22.46
C ILE A 63 8.16 -1.73 23.67
N ALA A 64 8.97 -2.79 23.55
CA ALA A 64 9.21 -3.77 24.62
C ALA A 64 7.91 -4.36 25.23
N GLY A 65 6.87 -4.52 24.41
CA GLY A 65 5.56 -5.06 24.83
C GLY A 65 4.54 -4.02 25.30
N GLU A 66 4.93 -2.77 25.47
CA GLU A 66 4.04 -1.68 25.92
C GLU A 66 3.49 -0.87 24.74
N ASP A 67 2.20 -0.53 24.80
CA ASP A 67 1.57 0.35 23.81
C ASP A 67 1.96 1.80 24.07
N VAL A 68 2.80 2.33 23.19
CA VAL A 68 3.32 3.70 23.26
C VAL A 68 2.71 4.59 22.18
N THR A 69 1.67 4.14 21.48
CA THR A 69 1.06 4.86 20.34
C THR A 69 0.72 6.31 20.69
N LYS A 70 0.14 6.54 21.88
CA LYS A 70 -0.26 7.88 22.35
C LYS A 70 0.90 8.85 22.60
N GLN A 71 2.14 8.37 22.61
CA GLN A 71 3.33 9.20 22.75
C GLN A 71 3.76 9.83 21.41
N PHE A 72 3.17 9.40 20.31
CA PHE A 72 3.50 9.86 18.96
C PHE A 72 2.33 10.59 18.31
N ASP A 73 2.64 11.64 17.56
CA ASP A 73 1.76 12.14 16.51
C ASP A 73 1.80 11.16 15.35
N THR A 74 0.78 10.30 15.26
CA THR A 74 0.77 9.21 14.27
C THR A 74 0.69 9.71 12.83
N ASP A 75 0.04 10.84 12.57
CA ASP A 75 -0.04 11.42 11.21
C ASP A 75 1.36 11.85 10.78
N LYS A 76 2.09 12.50 11.68
CA LYS A 76 3.48 12.89 11.45
C LYS A 76 4.40 11.68 11.27
N VAL A 77 4.20 10.61 12.03
CA VAL A 77 4.96 9.35 11.87
C VAL A 77 4.71 8.76 10.47
N MET A 78 3.45 8.60 10.07
CA MET A 78 3.09 8.06 8.76
C MET A 78 3.68 8.90 7.63
N TYR A 79 3.60 10.22 7.74
CA TYR A 79 4.04 11.16 6.72
C TYR A 79 5.57 11.25 6.59
N GLU A 80 6.30 11.32 7.71
CA GLU A 80 7.76 11.49 7.69
C GLU A 80 8.52 10.17 7.49
N ALA A 81 7.99 9.04 7.97
CA ALA A 81 8.69 7.76 7.89
C ALA A 81 8.95 7.32 6.45
N VAL A 82 7.96 7.44 5.55
CA VAL A 82 8.10 6.99 4.15
C VAL A 82 9.09 7.83 3.35
N LYS A 83 9.40 9.06 3.81
CA LYS A 83 10.41 9.93 3.19
C LYS A 83 11.85 9.50 3.48
N LEU A 84 12.05 8.53 4.37
CA LEU A 84 13.36 7.92 4.59
C LEU A 84 13.85 7.12 3.37
N TYR A 85 12.95 6.76 2.46
CA TYR A 85 13.32 6.08 1.22
C TYR A 85 13.90 7.05 0.18
N PRO A 86 14.91 6.63 -0.60
CA PRO A 86 15.46 7.47 -1.66
C PRO A 86 14.39 7.79 -2.72
N PRO A 87 14.47 8.98 -3.36
CA PRO A 87 13.60 9.33 -4.48
C PRO A 87 13.94 8.50 -5.74
N GLY A 88 13.06 8.57 -6.74
CA GLY A 88 13.28 7.95 -8.06
C GLY A 88 13.31 6.42 -8.02
N ILE A 89 13.89 5.78 -9.05
CA ILE A 89 13.83 4.32 -9.20
C ILE A 89 14.59 3.53 -8.14
N ALA A 90 15.41 4.17 -7.31
CA ALA A 90 16.24 3.49 -6.32
C ALA A 90 15.41 2.72 -5.28
N PHE A 91 14.21 3.20 -4.92
CA PHE A 91 13.35 2.49 -3.96
C PHE A 91 12.80 1.16 -4.50
N THR A 92 12.82 0.92 -5.83
CA THR A 92 12.31 -0.33 -6.41
C THR A 92 13.04 -1.57 -5.87
N THR A 93 14.31 -1.42 -5.50
CA THR A 93 15.10 -2.46 -4.81
C THR A 93 14.51 -2.86 -3.46
N VAL A 94 13.85 -1.94 -2.77
CA VAL A 94 13.14 -2.20 -1.51
C VAL A 94 11.86 -3.01 -1.77
N SER A 95 11.11 -2.68 -2.82
CA SER A 95 9.96 -3.49 -3.25
C SER A 95 10.39 -4.93 -3.62
N ALA A 96 11.51 -5.10 -4.31
CA ALA A 96 12.07 -6.42 -4.59
C ALA A 96 12.45 -7.17 -3.30
N SER A 97 12.98 -6.45 -2.29
CA SER A 97 13.31 -7.03 -0.98
C SER A 97 12.06 -7.52 -0.24
N SER A 98 10.95 -6.78 -0.30
CA SER A 98 9.63 -7.22 0.20
C SER A 98 9.18 -8.52 -0.48
N ALA A 99 9.29 -8.60 -1.80
CA ALA A 99 8.92 -9.80 -2.56
C ALA A 99 9.74 -11.03 -2.15
N LEU A 100 11.08 -10.90 -2.09
CA LEU A 100 11.96 -12.02 -1.72
C LEU A 100 11.76 -12.46 -0.28
N LYS A 101 11.58 -11.52 0.66
CA LYS A 101 11.28 -11.80 2.06
C LYS A 101 9.98 -12.61 2.19
N ASN A 102 8.91 -12.17 1.53
CA ASN A 102 7.59 -12.80 1.62
C ASN A 102 7.58 -14.17 0.92
N LEU A 103 8.20 -14.28 -0.26
CA LEU A 103 8.37 -15.55 -0.95
C LEU A 103 9.11 -16.57 -0.08
N LYS A 104 10.23 -16.17 0.54
CA LYS A 104 10.99 -17.03 1.46
C LYS A 104 10.13 -17.48 2.63
N ALA A 105 9.36 -16.58 3.24
CA ALA A 105 8.50 -16.92 4.36
C ALA A 105 7.45 -17.98 4.00
N MET A 106 6.85 -17.87 2.82
CA MET A 106 5.83 -18.80 2.34
C MET A 106 6.44 -20.14 1.94
N VAL A 107 7.47 -20.14 1.09
CA VAL A 107 8.11 -21.37 0.58
C VAL A 107 8.73 -22.20 1.70
N PHE A 108 9.39 -21.55 2.68
CA PHE A 108 10.04 -22.23 3.79
C PHE A 108 9.19 -22.34 5.05
N ASN A 109 7.89 -22.07 4.97
CA ASN A 109 6.94 -22.19 6.07
C ASN A 109 7.39 -21.49 7.37
N GLN A 110 7.88 -20.24 7.27
CA GLN A 110 8.58 -19.58 8.38
C GLN A 110 7.65 -19.04 9.47
N GLY A 111 6.35 -18.89 9.21
CA GLY A 111 5.42 -18.25 10.14
C GLY A 111 5.76 -16.78 10.42
N LEU A 112 6.33 -16.10 9.42
CA LEU A 112 6.85 -14.74 9.52
C LEU A 112 5.73 -13.74 9.80
N ARG A 113 5.85 -12.97 10.88
CA ARG A 113 4.99 -11.79 11.11
C ARG A 113 5.54 -10.60 10.32
N THR A 114 4.70 -9.97 9.53
CA THR A 114 5.03 -8.83 8.66
C THR A 114 3.75 -8.10 8.27
N HIS A 115 3.81 -7.22 7.28
CA HIS A 115 2.65 -6.64 6.64
C HIS A 115 2.58 -7.05 5.18
N SER A 116 1.38 -7.00 4.61
CA SER A 116 1.22 -7.29 3.18
C SER A 116 0.01 -6.56 2.62
N PRO A 117 0.10 -6.04 1.38
CA PRO A 117 -1.06 -5.54 0.65
C PRO A 117 -1.87 -6.70 0.06
N GLY A 118 -3.18 -6.56 -0.01
CA GLY A 118 -4.02 -7.51 -0.73
C GLY A 118 -4.15 -8.94 -0.16
N PRO A 119 -3.93 -9.23 1.14
CA PRO A 119 -3.93 -10.62 1.60
C PRO A 119 -5.31 -11.24 1.39
N ASN A 120 -5.34 -12.42 0.78
CA ASN A 120 -6.56 -13.16 0.45
C ASN A 120 -7.58 -12.36 -0.40
N GLY A 121 -7.11 -11.36 -1.17
CA GLY A 121 -7.96 -10.53 -2.03
C GLY A 121 -8.59 -9.32 -1.34
N LEU A 122 -8.25 -9.02 -0.08
CA LEU A 122 -8.77 -7.85 0.64
C LEU A 122 -8.19 -6.52 0.11
N PRO A 123 -8.91 -5.39 0.23
CA PRO A 123 -8.40 -4.08 -0.19
C PRO A 123 -7.31 -3.54 0.75
N GLY A 124 -6.32 -2.83 0.21
CA GLY A 124 -5.28 -2.16 1.00
C GLY A 124 -4.32 -3.10 1.72
N GLY A 125 -3.80 -2.71 2.89
CA GLY A 125 -2.71 -3.39 3.58
C GLY A 125 -3.02 -3.75 5.04
N TYR A 126 -2.44 -4.86 5.51
CA TYR A 126 -2.73 -5.45 6.82
C TYR A 126 -1.48 -6.06 7.48
N PRO A 127 -1.46 -6.19 8.82
CA PRO A 127 -0.53 -7.09 9.51
C PRO A 127 -0.91 -8.56 9.21
N VAL A 128 0.09 -9.38 8.88
CA VAL A 128 -0.09 -10.78 8.49
C VAL A 128 0.95 -11.70 9.12
N ARG A 129 0.63 -12.98 9.18
CA ARG A 129 1.57 -14.08 9.39
C ARG A 129 1.65 -14.92 8.12
N LEU A 130 2.83 -14.98 7.52
CA LEU A 130 3.10 -15.69 6.27
C LEU A 130 3.70 -17.07 6.53
N SER A 131 3.12 -18.09 5.91
CA SER A 131 3.56 -19.48 6.00
C SER A 131 3.26 -20.23 4.69
N ALA A 132 3.57 -21.52 4.63
CA ALA A 132 3.22 -22.34 3.46
C ALA A 132 1.69 -22.46 3.25
N LYS A 133 0.89 -22.15 4.27
CA LYS A 133 -0.58 -22.13 4.20
C LYS A 133 -1.14 -20.84 3.60
N GLY A 134 -0.31 -19.82 3.36
CA GLY A 134 -0.73 -18.51 2.87
C GLY A 134 -0.56 -17.39 3.90
N ALA A 135 -1.43 -16.39 3.82
CA ALA A 135 -1.43 -15.22 4.70
C ALA A 135 -2.60 -15.26 5.69
N GLU A 136 -2.25 -15.36 6.97
CA GLU A 136 -3.19 -15.17 8.09
C GLU A 136 -3.16 -13.71 8.50
N ILE A 137 -4.31 -13.05 8.62
CA ILE A 137 -4.40 -11.66 9.08
C ILE A 137 -4.28 -11.64 10.61
N VAL A 138 -3.41 -10.76 11.14
CA VAL A 138 -3.10 -10.69 12.58
C VAL A 138 -3.40 -9.29 13.11
N LEU A 139 -4.69 -8.97 13.23
CA LEU A 139 -5.14 -7.70 13.82
C LEU A 139 -5.05 -7.74 15.35
N PRO A 140 -4.76 -6.61 15.99
CA PRO A 140 -4.87 -6.49 17.44
C PRO A 140 -6.36 -6.33 17.84
N PRO A 141 -6.73 -6.60 19.11
CA PRO A 141 -8.14 -6.62 19.53
C PRO A 141 -8.89 -5.29 19.38
N GLU A 142 -8.17 -4.17 19.22
CA GLU A 142 -8.75 -2.84 19.08
C GLU A 142 -9.37 -2.55 17.71
N ILE A 143 -9.16 -3.39 16.70
CA ILE A 143 -9.71 -3.20 15.36
C ILE A 143 -10.27 -4.49 14.79
N ALA A 144 -11.54 -4.44 14.37
CA ALA A 144 -12.19 -5.53 13.67
C ALA A 144 -11.79 -5.58 12.19
N LEU A 145 -11.86 -6.76 11.57
CA LEU A 145 -11.52 -6.93 10.16
C LEU A 145 -12.40 -6.07 9.25
N GLU A 146 -13.69 -5.99 9.54
CA GLU A 146 -14.67 -5.22 8.77
C GLU A 146 -14.36 -3.72 8.82
N GLU A 147 -13.87 -3.21 9.94
CA GLU A 147 -13.45 -1.81 10.09
C GLU A 147 -12.16 -1.55 9.29
N ALA A 148 -11.20 -2.46 9.36
CA ALA A 148 -9.95 -2.40 8.59
C ALA A 148 -10.22 -2.40 7.06
N ILE A 149 -11.19 -3.20 6.59
CA ILE A 149 -11.63 -3.21 5.19
C ILE A 149 -12.22 -1.84 4.80
N LYS A 150 -13.20 -1.33 5.55
CA LYS A 150 -13.83 -0.02 5.28
C LYS A 150 -12.82 1.13 5.24
N MET A 151 -11.83 1.07 6.11
CA MET A 151 -10.73 2.04 6.17
C MET A 151 -9.86 2.00 4.90
N ASN A 152 -9.51 0.81 4.43
CA ASN A 152 -8.75 0.65 3.20
C ASN A 152 -9.57 1.06 1.96
N GLU A 153 -10.86 0.72 1.88
CA GLU A 153 -11.75 1.16 0.79
C GLU A 153 -11.90 2.68 0.73
N LYS A 154 -12.16 3.31 1.89
CA LYS A 154 -12.26 4.77 1.97
C LYS A 154 -10.95 5.46 1.56
N SER A 155 -9.82 4.86 1.91
CA SER A 155 -8.51 5.35 1.46
C SER A 155 -8.26 5.09 -0.03
N GLY A 156 -8.76 3.99 -0.59
CA GLY A 156 -8.66 3.65 -2.00
C GLY A 156 -9.28 4.72 -2.91
N ARG A 157 -10.37 5.36 -2.48
CA ARG A 157 -10.99 6.48 -3.21
C ARG A 157 -10.08 7.70 -3.35
N LEU A 158 -9.22 7.95 -2.36
CA LEU A 158 -8.20 9.00 -2.43
C LEU A 158 -7.02 8.62 -3.34
N ASP A 159 -6.86 7.32 -3.60
CA ASP A 159 -5.92 6.72 -4.56
C ASP A 159 -6.61 6.37 -5.89
N SER A 160 -7.71 7.08 -6.21
CA SER A 160 -8.46 6.98 -7.46
C SER A 160 -9.22 5.68 -7.73
N ILE A 161 -9.44 4.84 -6.72
CA ILE A 161 -10.24 3.60 -6.81
C ILE A 161 -11.58 3.80 -6.11
N GLU A 162 -12.69 3.84 -6.85
CA GLU A 162 -14.03 3.96 -6.26
C GLU A 162 -14.44 2.67 -5.56
N GLU A 163 -14.23 1.54 -6.23
CA GLU A 163 -14.62 0.20 -5.77
C GLU A 163 -13.76 -0.88 -6.45
N ILE A 164 -13.56 -1.99 -5.76
CA ILE A 164 -13.12 -3.27 -6.33
C ILE A 164 -14.27 -4.24 -6.17
N GLN A 165 -14.81 -4.73 -7.28
CA GLN A 165 -15.95 -5.66 -7.28
C GLN A 165 -15.51 -7.08 -6.92
N ASN A 166 -16.47 -7.95 -6.60
CA ASN A 166 -16.22 -9.33 -6.19
C ASN A 166 -15.46 -10.18 -7.22
N ASP A 167 -15.55 -9.84 -8.50
CA ASP A 167 -14.81 -10.52 -9.58
C ASP A 167 -13.40 -9.92 -9.80
N GLY A 168 -13.02 -8.92 -9.00
CA GLY A 168 -11.76 -8.19 -9.09
C GLY A 168 -11.81 -7.01 -10.07
N THR A 169 -12.95 -6.70 -10.67
CA THR A 169 -13.11 -5.51 -11.52
C THR A 169 -12.79 -4.26 -10.71
N VAL A 170 -11.85 -3.46 -11.21
CA VAL A 170 -11.48 -2.18 -10.62
C VAL A 170 -12.31 -1.09 -11.27
N VAL A 171 -13.00 -0.28 -10.46
CA VAL A 171 -13.72 0.91 -10.91
C VAL A 171 -12.96 2.13 -10.40
N PHE A 172 -12.54 3.02 -11.31
CA PHE A 172 -11.82 4.24 -10.91
C PHE A 172 -12.76 5.25 -10.22
N THR A 173 -12.29 6.40 -9.77
CA THR A 173 -13.18 7.53 -9.42
C THR A 173 -13.52 8.37 -10.66
N ASP A 174 -14.63 9.10 -10.65
CA ASP A 174 -15.02 9.96 -11.78
C ASP A 174 -13.96 11.02 -12.07
N TYR A 175 -13.35 11.56 -11.01
CA TYR A 175 -12.25 12.53 -11.13
C TYR A 175 -11.07 11.96 -11.92
N ALA A 176 -10.59 10.77 -11.56
CA ALA A 176 -9.46 10.15 -12.23
C ALA A 176 -9.80 9.75 -13.67
N TYR A 177 -10.99 9.18 -13.88
CA TYR A 177 -11.49 8.84 -15.21
C TYR A 177 -11.55 10.06 -16.14
N ASN A 178 -12.15 11.17 -15.69
CA ASN A 178 -12.27 12.38 -16.49
C ASN A 178 -10.90 12.95 -16.86
N ILE A 179 -9.95 13.00 -15.93
CA ILE A 179 -8.58 13.46 -16.22
C ILE A 179 -7.91 12.57 -17.27
N MET A 180 -7.98 11.24 -17.11
CA MET A 180 -7.36 10.31 -18.05
C MET A 180 -7.97 10.40 -19.45
N LYS A 181 -9.30 10.55 -19.53
CA LYS A 181 -10.01 10.72 -20.79
C LYS A 181 -9.72 12.06 -21.47
N GLU A 182 -9.82 13.17 -20.75
CA GLU A 182 -9.63 14.51 -21.31
C GLU A 182 -8.17 14.82 -21.63
N THR A 183 -7.23 14.34 -20.81
CA THR A 183 -5.80 14.65 -20.94
C THR A 183 -5.08 13.66 -21.85
N LEU A 184 -5.27 12.35 -21.64
CA LEU A 184 -4.59 11.33 -22.44
C LEU A 184 -5.44 10.78 -23.59
N GLY A 185 -6.77 10.99 -23.60
CA GLY A 185 -7.67 10.30 -24.52
C GLY A 185 -7.88 8.82 -24.16
N PHE A 186 -7.59 8.43 -22.91
CA PHE A 186 -7.75 7.05 -22.43
C PHE A 186 -9.13 6.88 -21.80
N ASP A 187 -10.05 6.24 -22.52
CA ASP A 187 -11.46 6.07 -22.13
C ASP A 187 -11.67 4.72 -21.42
N CYS A 188 -11.23 4.63 -20.16
CA CYS A 188 -11.38 3.43 -19.35
C CYS A 188 -11.89 3.79 -17.95
N ARG A 189 -13.18 3.56 -17.70
CA ARG A 189 -13.82 3.80 -16.39
C ARG A 189 -13.57 2.67 -15.40
N SER A 190 -13.47 1.44 -15.91
CA SER A 190 -13.30 0.21 -15.15
C SER A 190 -12.68 -0.89 -16.01
N PHE A 191 -12.04 -1.86 -15.39
CA PHE A 191 -11.50 -3.03 -16.09
C PHE A 191 -11.35 -4.26 -15.20
N GLN A 192 -11.40 -5.44 -15.80
CA GLN A 192 -11.09 -6.72 -15.17
C GLN A 192 -9.58 -6.99 -15.17
N PRO A 193 -9.05 -7.75 -14.20
CA PRO A 193 -7.61 -8.08 -14.15
C PRO A 193 -7.07 -8.74 -15.43
N SER A 194 -7.91 -9.49 -16.16
CA SER A 194 -7.54 -10.11 -17.43
C SER A 194 -7.29 -9.13 -18.57
N GLU A 195 -7.83 -7.91 -18.48
CA GLU A 195 -7.68 -6.85 -19.49
C GLU A 195 -6.46 -5.95 -19.23
N ALA A 196 -5.81 -6.11 -18.07
CA ALA A 196 -4.79 -5.19 -17.58
C ALA A 196 -3.61 -5.01 -18.55
N LYS A 197 -3.20 -6.08 -19.24
CA LYS A 197 -2.07 -6.07 -20.17
C LYS A 197 -2.41 -5.25 -21.42
N GLU A 198 -3.55 -5.53 -22.03
CA GLU A 198 -4.01 -4.85 -23.24
C GLU A 198 -4.26 -3.36 -22.98
N LEU A 199 -4.90 -3.04 -21.85
CA LEU A 199 -5.13 -1.65 -21.42
C LEU A 199 -3.82 -0.90 -21.11
N ALA A 200 -2.81 -1.57 -20.56
CA ALA A 200 -1.49 -0.95 -20.36
C ALA A 200 -0.87 -0.53 -21.71
N PHE A 201 -0.97 -1.36 -22.74
CA PHE A 201 -0.48 -1.01 -24.08
C PHE A 201 -1.28 0.13 -24.72
N GLU A 202 -2.60 0.14 -24.54
CA GLU A 202 -3.45 1.24 -25.01
C GLU A 202 -3.07 2.55 -24.32
N GLN A 203 -2.95 2.55 -22.99
CA GLN A 203 -2.55 3.72 -22.21
C GLN A 203 -1.17 4.25 -22.64
N MET A 204 -0.20 3.35 -22.87
CA MET A 204 1.11 3.72 -23.41
C MET A 204 1.01 4.37 -24.80
N ALA A 205 0.11 3.89 -25.67
CA ALA A 205 -0.11 4.49 -26.98
C ALA A 205 -0.74 5.88 -26.88
N CYS A 206 -1.71 6.07 -25.98
CA CYS A 206 -2.31 7.36 -25.67
C CYS A 206 -1.26 8.36 -25.16
N TYR A 207 -0.42 7.94 -24.21
CA TYR A 207 0.68 8.76 -23.71
C TYR A 207 1.67 9.16 -24.82
N LYS A 208 2.08 8.23 -25.69
CA LYS A 208 2.98 8.52 -26.82
C LYS A 208 2.38 9.55 -27.78
N LYS A 209 1.07 9.50 -28.03
CA LYS A 209 0.36 10.51 -28.86
C LYS A 209 0.39 11.88 -28.17
N LEU A 210 0.09 11.93 -26.88
CA LEU A 210 0.14 13.15 -26.08
C LEU A 210 1.54 13.77 -26.09
N ALA A 211 2.57 12.97 -25.78
CA ALA A 211 3.96 13.43 -25.75
C ALA A 211 4.38 14.07 -27.08
N ARG A 212 4.03 13.45 -28.23
CA ARG A 212 4.32 14.02 -29.56
C ARG A 212 3.68 15.39 -29.79
N LYS A 213 2.50 15.65 -29.23
CA LYS A 213 1.81 16.95 -29.36
C LYS A 213 2.53 18.08 -28.64
N TYR A 214 3.25 17.77 -27.56
CA TYR A 214 3.90 18.75 -26.67
C TYR A 214 5.44 18.68 -26.68
N SER A 215 6.05 17.84 -27.53
CA SER A 215 7.52 17.75 -27.67
C SER A 215 8.09 18.72 -28.71
N ASN A 216 7.39 19.83 -29.00
CA ASN A 216 7.88 20.92 -29.85
C ASN A 216 8.28 22.13 -28.99
#